data_AF-A0A9D7KJF2-F1
#
_entry.id   AF-A0A9D7KJF2-F1
#
_cell.length_a   1.000
_cell.length_b   1.000
_cell.length_c   1.000
_cell.angle_alpha   90.00
_cell.angle_beta   90.00
_cell.angle_gamma   90.00
#
_symmetry.space_group_name_H-M   'P 1'
#
loop_
_entity.id
_entity.type
_entity.pdbx_description
1 polymer ?
#
loop_
_entity_poly.entity_id
_entity_poly.type
_entity_poly.pdbx_seq_one_letter_code
_entity_poly.pdbx_strand_id
1 'polypeptide(L)'
;MIEIFNEQEKAQFTTPKPLRLIKNLIILGSHKDDIILDSFAGSGTTGHAVLQLNKEDGGNRKFILIEMEADIARNITAERIKRVSEGYKIAKENGDIEVVEGLGGGFKYCRFADPLFDRMGNISESVNLQN
;
A
#
# COMPACT_ATOMS: atom_id res chain seq x y z
N MET A 1 -4.22 -3.90 -13.12
CA MET A 1 -2.83 -3.48 -12.80
C MET A 1 -2.44 -2.24 -13.62
N ILE A 2 -2.74 -2.26 -14.92
CA ILE A 2 -2.48 -1.17 -15.89
C ILE A 2 -3.39 0.07 -15.68
N GLU A 3 -4.51 -0.07 -14.96
CA GLU A 3 -5.56 0.95 -14.89
C GLU A 3 -5.54 1.85 -13.63
N ILE A 4 -4.73 1.52 -12.63
CA ILE A 4 -4.70 2.29 -11.35
C ILE A 4 -3.69 3.43 -11.42
N PHE A 5 -2.67 3.31 -12.27
CA PHE A 5 -1.53 4.22 -12.35
C PHE A 5 -1.50 4.96 -13.69
N ASN A 6 -1.10 6.22 -13.69
CA ASN A 6 -0.85 6.98 -14.92
C ASN A 6 0.48 6.56 -15.59
N GLU A 7 0.74 7.02 -16.82
CA GLU A 7 1.93 6.62 -17.61
C GLU A 7 3.27 6.93 -16.91
N GLN A 8 3.36 8.00 -16.11
CA GLN A 8 4.57 8.34 -15.37
C GLN A 8 4.77 7.42 -14.15
N GLU A 9 3.69 7.09 -13.43
CA GLU A 9 3.69 6.13 -12.32
C GLU A 9 4.01 4.71 -12.82
N LYS A 10 3.58 4.33 -14.03
CA LYS A 10 3.91 3.05 -14.68
C LYS A 10 5.40 2.90 -14.97
N ALA A 11 6.06 3.96 -15.44
CA ALA A 11 7.49 3.93 -15.77
C ALA A 11 8.38 3.62 -14.55
N GLN A 12 7.94 3.97 -13.34
CA GLN A 12 8.64 3.65 -12.09
C GLN A 12 8.42 2.21 -11.59
N PHE A 13 7.42 1.47 -12.12
CA PHE A 13 7.10 0.10 -11.71
C PHE A 13 6.90 -0.83 -12.90
N THR A 14 8.00 -1.42 -13.37
CA THR A 14 7.98 -2.38 -14.48
C THR A 14 7.47 -3.77 -14.09
N THR A 15 7.49 -4.17 -12.80
CA THR A 15 7.13 -5.54 -12.36
C THR A 15 6.44 -5.64 -11.00
N PRO A 16 5.30 -4.97 -10.76
CA PRO A 16 4.54 -5.15 -9.52
C PRO A 16 4.08 -6.62 -9.35
N LYS A 17 4.08 -7.11 -8.09
CA LYS A 17 3.64 -8.48 -7.76
C LYS A 17 2.22 -8.74 -8.32
N PRO A 18 1.93 -9.89 -8.95
CA PRO A 18 0.59 -10.21 -9.45
C PRO A 18 -0.44 -10.34 -8.32
N LEU A 19 -1.57 -9.64 -8.44
CA LEU A 19 -2.61 -9.58 -7.39
C LEU A 19 -3.18 -10.97 -7.05
N ARG A 20 -3.46 -11.78 -8.07
CA ARG A 20 -3.96 -13.16 -7.91
C ARG A 20 -3.00 -14.04 -7.09
N LEU A 21 -1.70 -13.89 -7.32
CA LEU A 21 -0.69 -14.65 -6.57
C LEU A 21 -0.75 -14.28 -5.08
N ILE A 22 -0.78 -12.98 -4.76
CA ILE A 22 -0.81 -12.53 -3.37
C ILE A 22 -2.10 -12.94 -2.65
N LYS A 23 -3.26 -12.86 -3.32
CA LYS A 23 -4.53 -13.35 -2.75
C LYS A 23 -4.45 -14.84 -2.41
N ASN A 24 -3.91 -15.67 -3.30
CA ASN A 24 -3.77 -17.10 -3.05
C ASN A 24 -2.86 -17.38 -1.85
N LEU A 25 -1.74 -16.66 -1.73
CA LEU A 25 -0.84 -16.80 -0.58
C LEU A 25 -1.53 -16.41 0.73
N ILE A 26 -2.30 -15.32 0.76
CA ILE A 26 -3.06 -14.89 1.94
C ILE A 26 -4.10 -15.94 2.32
N ILE A 27 -4.87 -16.47 1.35
CA ILE A 27 -5.87 -17.51 1.60
C ILE A 27 -5.24 -18.77 2.21
N LEU A 28 -4.06 -19.17 1.73
CA LEU A 28 -3.37 -20.37 2.20
C LEU A 28 -2.67 -20.18 3.54
N GLY A 29 -2.19 -18.97 3.83
CA GLY A 29 -1.30 -18.69 4.96
C GLY A 29 -1.91 -17.89 6.11
N SER A 30 -3.21 -17.55 6.06
CA SER A 30 -3.86 -16.74 7.09
C SER A 30 -5.34 -17.05 7.26
N HIS A 31 -5.88 -16.67 8.42
CA HIS A 31 -7.31 -16.65 8.69
C HIS A 31 -7.93 -15.29 8.36
N LYS A 32 -9.25 -15.19 8.48
CA LYS A 32 -10.03 -14.00 8.09
C LYS A 32 -9.82 -12.79 8.99
N ASP A 33 -9.17 -12.91 10.15
CA ASP A 33 -8.98 -11.83 11.12
C ASP A 33 -7.50 -11.53 11.42
N ASP A 34 -6.59 -12.13 10.66
CA ASP A 34 -5.14 -12.00 10.87
C ASP A 34 -4.57 -10.68 10.35
N ILE A 35 -3.34 -10.39 10.76
CA ILE A 35 -2.55 -9.25 10.27
C ILE A 35 -1.54 -9.76 9.23
N ILE A 36 -1.59 -9.19 8.04
CA ILE A 36 -0.66 -9.48 6.94
C ILE A 36 0.44 -8.42 6.91
N LEU A 37 1.70 -8.83 7.09
CA LEU A 37 2.87 -7.94 7.03
C LEU A 37 3.60 -8.12 5.70
N ASP A 38 3.87 -7.01 5.01
CA ASP A 38 4.76 -6.96 3.85
C ASP A 38 5.84 -5.90 4.09
N SER A 39 7.06 -6.36 4.32
CA SER A 39 8.21 -5.48 4.58
C SER A 39 8.84 -4.90 3.32
N PHE A 40 8.34 -5.27 2.14
CA PHE A 40 8.80 -4.81 0.82
C PHE A 40 7.59 -4.47 -0.06
N ALA A 41 6.81 -3.50 0.42
CA ALA A 41 5.49 -3.21 -0.11
C ALA A 41 5.54 -2.78 -1.59
N GLY A 42 6.53 -1.99 -1.98
CA GLY A 42 6.66 -1.43 -3.32
C GLY A 42 5.33 -0.81 -3.78
N SER A 43 4.78 -1.32 -4.88
CA SER A 43 3.50 -0.84 -5.41
C SER A 43 2.28 -1.07 -4.51
N GLY A 44 2.38 -1.72 -3.34
CA GLY A 44 1.24 -1.91 -2.41
C GLY A 44 0.27 -3.03 -2.81
N THR A 45 0.69 -4.01 -3.61
CA THR A 45 -0.17 -5.14 -4.04
C THR A 45 -0.74 -5.91 -2.84
N THR A 46 0.02 -6.09 -1.77
CA THR A 46 -0.42 -6.87 -0.60
C THR A 46 -1.59 -6.23 0.13
N GLY A 47 -1.56 -4.91 0.36
CA GLY A 47 -2.70 -4.18 0.95
C GLY A 47 -3.94 -4.23 0.05
N HIS A 48 -3.78 -4.09 -1.27
CA HIS A 48 -4.88 -4.27 -2.23
C HIS A 48 -5.49 -5.67 -2.09
N ALA A 49 -4.66 -6.72 -2.11
CA ALA A 49 -5.13 -8.10 -1.99
C ALA A 49 -5.95 -8.35 -0.71
N VAL A 50 -5.51 -7.78 0.42
CA VAL A 50 -6.23 -7.86 1.70
C VAL A 50 -7.61 -7.19 1.62
N LEU A 51 -7.68 -5.95 1.14
CA LEU A 51 -8.96 -5.23 1.00
C LEU A 51 -9.93 -5.98 0.08
N GLN A 52 -9.41 -6.52 -1.03
CA GLN A 52 -10.22 -7.29 -1.97
C GLN A 52 -10.74 -8.58 -1.34
N LEU A 53 -9.90 -9.32 -0.61
CA LEU A 53 -10.34 -10.54 0.07
C LEU A 53 -11.40 -10.25 1.13
N ASN A 54 -11.21 -9.21 1.94
CA ASN A 54 -12.21 -8.82 2.94
C ASN A 54 -13.57 -8.48 2.30
N LYS A 55 -13.56 -7.80 1.15
CA LYS A 55 -14.79 -7.52 0.38
C LYS A 55 -15.43 -8.79 -0.18
N GLU A 56 -14.62 -9.75 -0.65
CA GLU A 56 -15.10 -10.99 -1.29
C GLU A 56 -15.60 -12.03 -0.28
N ASP A 57 -14.91 -12.21 0.84
CA ASP A 57 -15.17 -13.30 1.80
C ASP A 57 -15.75 -12.83 3.14
N GLY A 58 -16.01 -11.53 3.29
CA GLY A 58 -16.51 -10.92 4.53
C GLY A 58 -15.51 -10.95 5.69
N GLY A 59 -14.22 -11.17 5.40
CA GLY A 59 -13.17 -11.14 6.40
C GLY A 59 -12.83 -9.75 6.91
N ASN A 60 -12.00 -9.70 7.95
CA ASN A 60 -11.52 -8.50 8.62
C ASN A 60 -10.00 -8.53 8.80
N ARG A 61 -9.29 -9.03 7.79
CA ARG A 61 -7.82 -9.07 7.78
C ARG A 61 -7.28 -7.65 7.80
N LYS A 62 -6.21 -7.43 8.55
CA LYS A 62 -5.49 -6.16 8.59
C LYS A 62 -4.18 -6.29 7.83
N PHE A 63 -3.56 -5.17 7.47
CA PHE A 63 -2.26 -5.19 6.83
C PHE A 63 -1.31 -4.14 7.40
N ILE A 64 -0.02 -4.44 7.35
CA ILE A 64 1.08 -3.51 7.60
C ILE A 64 1.98 -3.56 6.37
N LEU A 65 2.18 -2.41 5.74
CA LEU A 65 3.07 -2.25 4.61
C LEU A 65 4.25 -1.39 5.04
N ILE A 66 5.47 -1.87 4.78
CA ILE A 66 6.70 -1.09 5.00
C ILE A 66 7.35 -0.85 3.65
N GLU A 67 7.76 0.39 3.42
CA GLU A 67 8.51 0.83 2.26
C GLU A 67 9.60 1.80 2.74
N MET A 68 10.83 1.61 2.26
CA MET A 68 11.99 2.37 2.70
C MET A 68 12.10 3.70 1.95
N GLU A 69 11.74 3.71 0.67
CA GLU A 69 11.80 4.92 -0.15
C GLU A 69 10.58 5.79 0.11
N ALA A 70 10.77 6.94 0.77
CA ALA A 70 9.68 7.82 1.21
C ALA A 70 8.77 8.27 0.06
N ASP A 71 9.35 8.54 -1.12
CA ASP A 71 8.59 8.93 -2.30
C ASP A 71 7.75 7.77 -2.85
N ILE A 72 8.26 6.55 -2.83
CA ILE A 72 7.50 5.36 -3.23
C ILE A 72 6.38 5.10 -2.22
N ALA A 73 6.71 5.13 -0.93
CA ALA A 73 5.76 4.91 0.16
C ALA A 73 4.57 5.88 0.08
N ARG A 74 4.85 7.16 -0.16
CA ARG A 74 3.83 8.22 -0.22
C ARG A 74 3.08 8.25 -1.54
N ASN A 75 3.80 8.34 -2.66
CA ASN A 75 3.20 8.69 -3.95
C ASN A 75 2.68 7.45 -4.68
N ILE A 76 3.16 6.26 -4.34
CA ILE A 76 2.80 5.01 -5.02
C ILE A 76 2.04 4.09 -4.08
N THR A 77 2.65 3.66 -2.98
CA THR A 77 2.06 2.67 -2.08
C THR A 77 0.80 3.22 -1.43
N ALA A 78 0.89 4.35 -0.73
CA ALA A 78 -0.24 4.96 -0.04
C ALA A 78 -1.32 5.42 -1.02
N GLU A 79 -0.93 6.02 -2.15
CA GLU A 79 -1.86 6.47 -3.18
C GLU A 79 -2.64 5.31 -3.80
N ARG A 80 -1.99 4.17 -4.10
CA ARG A 80 -2.70 2.98 -4.55
C ARG A 80 -3.69 2.50 -3.51
N ILE A 81 -3.28 2.36 -2.25
CA ILE A 81 -4.18 1.89 -1.18
C ILE A 81 -5.37 2.82 -1.02
N LYS A 82 -5.15 4.14 -1.11
CA LYS A 82 -6.21 5.14 -1.12
C LYS A 82 -7.19 4.92 -2.27
N ARG A 83 -6.70 4.87 -3.52
CA ARG A 83 -7.53 4.66 -4.72
C ARG A 83 -8.35 3.38 -4.62
N VAL A 84 -7.76 2.27 -4.19
CA VAL A 84 -8.50 0.99 -4.11
C VAL A 84 -9.47 0.94 -2.93
N SER A 85 -9.22 1.69 -1.85
CA SER A 85 -10.11 1.79 -0.69
C SER A 85 -11.31 2.70 -0.97
N GLU A 86 -11.08 3.86 -1.59
CA GLU A 86 -12.08 4.92 -1.79
C GLU A 86 -12.79 4.83 -3.16
N GLY A 87 -12.17 4.14 -4.13
CA GLY A 87 -12.59 4.14 -5.52
C GLY A 87 -11.82 5.18 -6.33
N TYR A 88 -11.84 5.02 -7.66
CA TYR A 88 -11.12 5.89 -8.58
C TYR A 88 -11.80 5.92 -9.96
N LYS A 89 -11.41 6.89 -10.78
CA LYS A 89 -11.94 7.07 -12.13
C LYS A 89 -10.88 6.76 -13.17
N ILE A 90 -11.26 6.05 -14.21
CA ILE A 90 -10.39 5.71 -15.35
C ILE A 90 -10.97 6.42 -16.58
N ALA A 91 -10.15 7.22 -17.24
CA ALA A 91 -10.49 7.76 -18.56
C ALA A 91 -10.17 6.70 -19.62
N LYS A 92 -11.16 6.33 -20.42
CA LYS A 92 -11.01 5.44 -21.56
C LYS A 92 -10.55 6.21 -22.79
N GLU A 93 -9.93 5.51 -23.74
CA GLU A 93 -9.44 6.11 -24.99
C GLU A 93 -10.54 6.78 -25.83
N ASN A 94 -11.79 6.33 -25.67
CA ASN A 94 -12.97 6.90 -26.33
C ASN A 94 -13.54 8.15 -25.63
N GLY A 95 -12.92 8.61 -24.54
CA GLY A 95 -13.36 9.77 -23.75
C GLY A 95 -14.34 9.43 -22.62
N ASP A 96 -14.79 8.18 -22.50
CA ASP A 96 -15.68 7.77 -21.42
C ASP A 96 -14.93 7.70 -20.08
N ILE A 97 -15.64 8.00 -19.00
CA ILE A 97 -15.13 7.86 -17.63
C ILE A 97 -15.75 6.62 -16.99
N GLU A 98 -14.91 5.63 -16.71
CA GLU A 98 -15.29 4.49 -15.88
C GLU A 98 -15.05 4.83 -14.41
N VAL A 99 -16.07 4.61 -13.58
CA VAL A 99 -15.98 4.78 -12.13
C VAL A 99 -15.82 3.41 -11.50
N VAL A 100 -14.68 3.19 -10.86
CA VAL A 100 -14.40 1.99 -10.08
C VAL A 100 -14.77 2.26 -8.63
N GLU A 101 -15.72 1.48 -8.09
CA GLU A 101 -16.11 1.57 -6.69
C GLU A 101 -14.96 1.14 -5.77
N GLY A 102 -14.82 1.81 -4.63
CA GLY A 102 -13.86 1.44 -3.61
C GLY A 102 -14.19 0.08 -2.98
N LEU A 103 -13.15 -0.66 -2.62
CA LEU A 103 -13.28 -1.90 -1.86
C LEU A 103 -13.73 -1.65 -0.41
N GLY A 104 -13.65 -0.39 0.06
CA GLY A 104 -13.87 -0.02 1.44
C GLY A 104 -12.65 -0.28 2.31
N GLY A 105 -12.83 -0.12 3.62
CA GLY A 105 -11.73 -0.16 4.59
C GLY A 105 -11.02 1.19 4.70
N GLY A 106 -9.76 1.15 5.14
CA GLY A 106 -8.93 2.34 5.27
C GLY A 106 -7.54 2.00 5.79
N PHE A 107 -6.65 2.98 5.76
CA PHE A 107 -5.28 2.84 6.25
C PHE A 107 -4.82 4.12 6.92
N LYS A 108 -3.74 4.01 7.72
CA LYS A 108 -3.00 5.16 8.23
C LYS A 108 -1.61 5.14 7.64
N TYR A 109 -1.17 6.29 7.12
CA TYR A 109 0.20 6.48 6.69
C TYR A 109 1.04 7.02 7.85
N CYS A 110 2.09 6.29 8.20
CA CYS A 110 3.03 6.66 9.26
C CYS A 110 4.44 6.73 8.67
N ARG A 111 5.27 7.62 9.22
CA ARG A 111 6.72 7.66 8.96
C ARG A 111 7.44 7.48 10.28
N PHE A 112 8.58 6.80 10.26
CA PHE A 112 9.48 6.85 11.40
C PHE A 112 10.01 8.26 11.56
N ALA A 113 10.14 8.69 12.82
CA ALA A 113 10.93 9.87 13.13
C ALA A 113 12.40 9.57 12.85
N ASP A 114 13.23 10.62 12.87
CA ASP A 114 14.66 10.43 12.79
C ASP A 114 15.13 9.47 13.90
N PRO A 115 16.11 8.59 13.63
CA PRO A 115 16.62 7.66 14.62
C PRO A 115 17.05 8.40 15.89
N LEU A 116 16.66 7.88 17.06
CA LEU A 116 17.08 8.47 18.32
C LEU A 116 18.60 8.46 18.48
N PHE A 117 19.25 7.42 17.94
CA PHE A 117 20.70 7.24 18.02
C PHE A 117 21.34 7.28 16.63
N ASP A 118 22.51 7.89 16.55
CA ASP A 118 23.38 7.81 15.38
C ASP A 118 24.06 6.42 15.28
N ARG A 119 24.82 6.21 14.21
CA ARG A 119 25.57 4.96 13.98
C ARG A 119 26.66 4.64 15.01
N MET A 120 27.01 5.60 15.87
CA MET A 120 27.99 5.46 16.94
C MET A 120 27.33 5.26 18.31
N GLY A 121 26.00 5.31 18.39
CA GLY A 121 25.23 5.16 19.62
C GLY A 121 25.03 6.47 20.41
N ASN A 122 25.40 7.63 19.84
CA ASN A 122 25.09 8.93 20.45
C ASN A 122 23.67 9.37 20.10
N ILE A 123 23.07 10.26 20.89
CA ILE A 123 21.78 10.88 20.53
C ILE A 123 21.95 11.64 19.20
N SER A 124 21.06 11.39 18.24
CA SER A 124 21.09 12.06 16.94
C SER A 124 20.91 13.57 17.10
N GLU A 125 21.68 14.37 16.34
CA GLU A 125 21.59 15.84 16.33
C GLU A 125 20.20 16.35 15.93
N SER A 126 19.41 15.54 15.20
CA SER A 126 18.04 15.85 14.81
C SER A 126 17.03 15.74 15.95
N VAL A 127 17.41 15.17 17.10
CA VAL A 127 16.52 14.98 18.26
C VAL A 127 16.63 16.17 19.19
N ASN A 128 15.60 17.01 19.22
CA ASN A 128 15.46 18.09 20.20
C ASN A 128 14.61 17.62 21.39
N LEU A 129 15.26 17.36 22.53
CA LEU A 129 14.59 17.11 23.80
C LEU A 129 14.14 18.45 24.38
N GLN A 130 12.92 18.88 24.05
CA GLN A 130 12.31 20.02 24.73
C GLN A 130 12.03 19.62 26.19
N ASN A 131 12.64 20.36 27.13
CA ASN A 131 12.33 20.31 28.56
C ASN A 131 11.00 21.00 28.86
#